data_AF-A0A821TVX0-F1
#
_entry.id   AF-A0A821TVX0-F1
#
_cell.length_a   1.000
_cell.length_b   1.000
_cell.length_c   1.000
_cell.angle_alpha   90.00
_cell.angle_beta   90.00
_cell.angle_gamma   90.00
#
_symmetry.space_group_name_H-M   'P 1'
#
loop_
_entity.id
_entity.type
_entity.pdbx_description
1 polymer ?
#
loop_
_entity_poly.entity_id
_entity_poly.type
_entity_poly.pdbx_seq_one_letter_code
_entity_poly.pdbx_strand_id
1 'polypeptide(L)' 'AFNLFGDTNPLHADVFPDIRTMEAEVVRCVATMFHGDDNVCGTMTSGGTESLLMACKTYRDMALAKGIKRPEM' A
#
# COMPACT_ATOMS: atom_id res chain seq x y z
N ALA A 1 -7.85 -20.72 -7.34
CA ALA A 1 -6.79 -19.80 -6.89
C ALA A 1 -6.97 -19.41 -5.42
N PHE A 2 -8.06 -18.75 -5.02
CA PHE A 2 -8.30 -18.31 -3.63
C PHE A 2 -8.11 -19.41 -2.56
N ASN A 3 -8.67 -20.61 -2.75
CA ASN A 3 -8.57 -21.71 -1.78
C ASN A 3 -7.13 -22.16 -1.47
N LEU A 4 -6.15 -21.87 -2.32
CA LEU A 4 -4.73 -22.18 -2.06
C LEU A 4 -4.11 -21.22 -1.02
N PHE A 5 -4.70 -20.03 -0.84
CA PHE A 5 -4.20 -18.97 0.03
C PHE A 5 -5.23 -18.53 1.09
N GLY A 6 -6.33 -19.28 1.25
CA GLY A 6 -7.45 -18.90 2.10
C GLY A 6 -7.12 -18.72 3.59
N ASP A 7 -6.09 -19.43 4.06
CA ASP A 7 -5.63 -19.38 5.45
C ASP A 7 -4.38 -18.49 5.64
N THR A 8 -3.96 -17.77 4.59
CA THR A 8 -2.79 -16.89 4.68
C THR A 8 -3.15 -15.56 5.34
N ASN A 9 -2.18 -14.97 6.05
CA ASN A 9 -2.33 -13.67 6.68
C ASN A 9 -1.06 -12.82 6.43
N PRO A 10 -1.13 -11.74 5.62
CA PRO A 10 0.02 -10.87 5.33
C PRO A 10 0.69 -10.25 6.56
N LEU A 11 0.02 -10.20 7.72
CA LEU A 11 0.62 -9.75 8.97
C LEU A 11 1.80 -10.64 9.43
N HIS A 12 1.80 -11.92 9.04
CA HIS A 12 2.83 -12.90 9.39
C HIS A 12 3.70 -13.23 8.17
N ALA A 13 4.44 -12.24 7.66
CA ALA A 13 5.25 -12.37 6.45
C ALA A 13 6.40 -13.39 6.54
N ASP A 14 6.83 -13.73 7.76
CA ASP A 14 7.79 -14.80 8.05
C ASP A 14 7.19 -16.19 7.86
N VAL A 15 5.88 -16.35 8.12
CA VAL A 15 5.14 -17.60 7.94
C VAL A 15 4.58 -17.72 6.52
N PHE A 16 4.14 -16.61 5.93
CA PHE A 16 3.52 -16.56 4.60
C PHE A 16 4.32 -15.67 3.62
N PRO A 17 5.54 -16.08 3.23
CA PRO A 17 6.38 -15.26 2.35
C PRO A 17 5.80 -15.11 0.93
N ASP A 18 4.99 -16.07 0.49
CA ASP A 18 4.40 -16.08 -0.86
C ASP A 18 3.40 -14.93 -1.04
N ILE A 19 2.51 -14.69 -0.07
CA ILE A 19 1.54 -13.58 -0.16
C ILE A 19 2.24 -12.23 -0.10
N ARG A 20 3.28 -12.09 0.73
CA ARG A 20 4.12 -10.88 0.79
C ARG A 20 4.81 -10.60 -0.55
N THR A 21 5.25 -11.65 -1.26
CA THR A 21 5.86 -11.52 -2.59
C THR A 21 4.81 -11.12 -3.63
N MET A 22 3.65 -11.78 -3.63
CA MET A 22 2.55 -11.44 -4.53
C MET A 22 2.09 -9.98 -4.37
N GLU A 23 1.93 -9.48 -3.13
CA GLU A 23 1.56 -8.09 -2.88
C GLU A 23 2.61 -7.11 -3.42
N ALA A 24 3.91 -7.39 -3.20
CA ALA A 24 5.00 -6.57 -3.69
C ALA A 24 5.06 -6.52 -5.24
N GLU A 25 4.85 -7.67 -5.89
CA GLU A 25 4.82 -7.77 -7.34
C GLU A 25 3.62 -7.03 -7.95
N VAL A 26 2.43 -7.14 -7.35
CA VAL A 26 1.24 -6.39 -7.82
C VAL A 26 1.49 -4.89 -7.74
N VAL A 27 2.05 -4.39 -6.63
CA VAL A 27 2.42 -2.97 -6.49
C VAL A 27 3.41 -2.55 -7.58
N ARG A 28 4.43 -3.36 -7.86
CA ARG A 28 5.42 -3.03 -8.90
C ARG A 28 4.82 -3.08 -10.31
N CYS A 29 3.98 -4.06 -10.62
CA CYS A 29 3.25 -4.14 -11.89
C CYS A 29 2.39 -2.89 -12.13
N VAL A 30 1.66 -2.43 -11.11
CA VAL A 30 0.86 -1.21 -11.21
C VAL A 30 1.75 0.03 -11.35
N ALA A 31 2.83 0.14 -10.56
CA ALA A 31 3.79 1.24 -10.71
C ALA A 31 4.33 1.34 -12.15
N THR A 32 4.74 0.21 -12.73
CA THR A 32 5.19 0.13 -14.13
C THR A 32 4.10 0.51 -15.12
N MET A 33 2.85 0.06 -14.90
CA MET A 33 1.70 0.40 -15.76
C MET A 33 1.44 1.92 -15.81
N PHE A 34 1.71 2.63 -14.71
CA PHE A 34 1.61 4.08 -14.63
C PHE A 34 2.93 4.81 -14.92
N HIS A 35 3.90 4.14 -15.57
CA HIS A 35 5.21 4.68 -15.94
C HIS A 35 6.02 5.21 -14.75
N GLY A 36 5.87 4.60 -13.58
CA GLY A 36 6.64 4.90 -12.38
C GLY A 36 8.11 4.50 -12.52
N ASP A 37 8.99 5.26 -11.87
CA ASP A 37 10.41 4.97 -11.78
C ASP A 37 10.73 4.08 -10.55
N ASP A 38 12.02 3.90 -10.27
CA ASP A 38 12.50 3.11 -9.12
C ASP A 38 12.12 3.73 -7.76
N ASN A 39 11.78 5.03 -7.73
CA ASN A 39 11.37 5.73 -6.51
C ASN A 39 9.89 5.55 -6.19
N VAL A 40 9.07 5.10 -7.15
CA VAL A 40 7.65 4.82 -6.90
C VAL A 40 7.51 3.59 -6.01
N CYS A 41 6.73 3.75 -4.93
CA CYS A 41 6.39 2.70 -3.98
C CYS A 41 4.89 2.71 -3.66
N GLY A 42 4.40 1.64 -3.04
CA GLY A 42 3.00 1.52 -2.64
C GLY A 42 2.74 0.33 -1.72
N THR A 43 1.48 0.15 -1.35
CA THR A 43 0.99 -0.98 -0.56
C THR A 43 -0.33 -1.46 -1.13
N MET A 44 -0.66 -2.73 -0.91
CA MET A 44 -2.01 -3.24 -1.15
C MET A 44 -2.99 -2.66 -0.12
N THR A 45 -4.24 -2.48 -0.53
CA THR A 45 -5.36 -2.03 0.30
C THR A 45 -6.61 -2.84 -0.04
N SER A 46 -7.58 -2.89 0.86
CA SER A 46 -8.85 -3.62 0.67
C SER A 46 -9.70 -3.08 -0.48
N GLY A 47 -9.51 -1.83 -0.88
CA GLY A 47 -10.19 -1.23 -2.03
C GLY A 47 -9.97 0.28 -2.14
N GLY A 48 -10.58 0.90 -3.14
CA GLY A 48 -10.33 2.30 -3.49
C GLY A 48 -10.62 3.30 -2.36
N THR A 49 -11.63 3.05 -1.53
CA THR A 49 -11.92 3.92 -0.38
C THR A 49 -10.76 3.94 0.61
N GLU A 50 -10.19 2.78 0.93
CA GLU A 50 -9.02 2.71 1.81
C GLU A 50 -7.81 3.36 1.13
N SER A 51 -7.59 3.13 -0.17
CA SER A 51 -6.50 3.78 -0.91
C SER A 51 -6.57 5.31 -0.83
N LEU A 52 -7.76 5.90 -1.00
CA LEU A 52 -7.98 7.34 -0.90
C LEU A 52 -7.76 7.85 0.53
N LEU A 53 -8.30 7.16 1.54
CA LEU A 53 -8.10 7.53 2.94
C LEU A 53 -6.63 7.47 3.35
N MET A 54 -5.88 6.47 2.88
CA MET A 54 -4.45 6.34 3.13
C MET A 54 -3.65 7.46 2.48
N ALA A 55 -4.02 7.90 1.28
CA ALA A 55 -3.42 9.06 0.64
C ALA A 55 -3.67 10.35 1.46
N CYS A 56 -4.93 10.66 1.81
CA CYS A 56 -5.28 11.82 2.64
C CYS A 56 -4.53 11.79 3.98
N LYS A 57 -4.52 10.63 4.67
CA LYS A 57 -3.79 10.46 5.93
C LYS A 57 -2.30 10.74 5.77
N THR A 58 -1.68 10.22 4.72
CA THR A 58 -0.24 10.39 4.46
C THR A 58 0.13 11.86 4.25
N TYR A 59 -0.64 12.58 3.41
CA TYR A 59 -0.40 14.00 3.18
C TYR A 59 -0.68 14.87 4.40
N ARG A 60 -1.73 14.56 5.16
CA ARG A 60 -2.05 15.21 6.43
C ARG A 60 -0.90 15.06 7.43
N ASP A 61 -0.39 13.85 7.62
CA ASP A 61 0.69 13.57 8.58
C ASP A 61 2.01 14.24 8.13
N MET A 62 2.29 14.27 6.82
CA MET A 62 3.41 15.02 6.27
C MET A 62 3.28 16.54 6.54
N ALA A 63 2.08 17.11 6.40
CA ALA A 63 1.84 18.53 6.67
C ALA A 63 2.01 18.87 8.16
N LEU A 64 1.52 18.00 9.06
CA LEU A 64 1.74 18.12 10.50
C LEU A 64 3.24 18.09 10.84
N ALA A 65 4.00 17.17 10.24
CA ALA A 65 5.46 17.08 10.42
C ALA A 65 6.20 18.33 9.91
N LYS A 66 5.62 19.06 8.95
CA LYS A 66 6.11 20.36 8.45
C LYS A 66 5.63 21.56 9.29
N GLY A 67 4.91 21.34 10.39
CA GLY A 67 4.45 22.39 11.30
C GLY A 67 3.13 23.06 10.92
N ILE A 68 2.43 22.55 9.90
CA ILE A 68 1.10 23.05 9.52
C ILE A 68 0.08 22.52 10.55
N LYS A 69 -0.47 23.38 11.40
CA LYS A 69 -1.30 22.97 12.56
C LYS A 69 -2.71 22.50 12.18
N ARG A 70 -3.24 22.94 11.03
CA ARG A 70 -4.59 22.64 10.55
C ARG A 70 -4.54 22.35 9.05
N PRO A 71 -3.97 21.21 8.64
CA PRO A 71 -4.03 20.79 7.26
C PRO A 71 -5.47 20.44 6.89
N GLU A 72 -5.90 20.84 5.70
CA GLU A 72 -7.13 20.31 5.11
C GLU A 72 -6.97 18.81 4.85
N MET A 73 -8.07 18.07 4.91
CA MET A 73 -8.11 16.66 4.46
C MET A 73 -8.33 16.56 2.96
#